data_AF-A0A1I8QFE9-F1
#
_entry.id   AF-A0A1I8QFE9-F1
#
_cell.length_a   1.000
_cell.length_b   1.000
_cell.length_c   1.000
_cell.angle_alpha   90.00
_cell.angle_beta   90.00
_cell.angle_gamma   90.00
#
_symmetry.space_group_name_H-M   'P 1'
#
loop_
_entity.id
_entity.type
_entity.pdbx_description
1 polymer ?
#
loop_
_entity_poly.entity_id
_entity_poly.type
_entity_poly.pdbx_seq_one_letter_code
_entity_poly.pdbx_strand_id
1 'polypeptide(L)'
;MSQIVVNQLTHPQRVRILYKTILRLHRGLPEELRDLGDKYVKDEFRRHLKCTPMEAQLFMTEWAKYAVTITKQLGIRGKPTGTLGEDIDERTVEMLKDDQAVQLYELMLAAKGLDGDVITKEDITNK
;
A
#
# COMPACT_ATOMS: atom_id res chain seq x y z
N MET A 1 -6.92 5.60 21.42
CA MET A 1 -7.91 6.69 21.26
C MET A 1 -9.27 6.04 21.08
N SER A 2 -10.30 6.45 21.82
CA SER A 2 -11.63 5.84 21.74
C SER A 2 -12.33 6.19 20.43
N GLN A 3 -13.16 5.28 19.92
CA GLN A 3 -13.95 5.46 18.69
C GLN A 3 -14.80 6.74 18.72
N ILE A 4 -15.29 7.10 19.92
CA ILE A 4 -16.10 8.29 20.18
C ILE A 4 -15.34 9.59 19.86
N VAL A 5 -14.06 9.67 20.23
CA VAL A 5 -13.25 10.88 19.99
C VAL A 5 -12.92 11.04 18.50
N VAL A 6 -12.74 9.93 17.77
CA VAL A 6 -12.45 9.98 16.32
C VAL A 6 -13.65 10.47 15.50
N ASN A 7 -14.87 10.11 15.91
CA ASN A 7 -16.10 10.50 15.22
C ASN A 7 -16.46 12.00 15.39
N GLN A 8 -15.90 12.67 16.40
CA GLN A 8 -16.06 14.12 16.60
C GLN A 8 -15.10 14.96 15.75
N LEU A 9 -14.15 14.34 15.04
CA LEU A 9 -13.15 15.04 14.26
C LEU A 9 -13.67 15.43 12.87
N THR A 10 -13.31 16.63 12.44
CA THR A 10 -13.50 17.07 11.06
C THR A 10 -12.76 16.14 10.09
N HIS A 11 -13.24 16.04 8.85
CA HIS A 11 -12.59 15.20 7.84
C HIS A 11 -11.08 15.54 7.65
N PRO A 12 -10.66 16.81 7.51
CA PRO A 12 -9.24 17.14 7.40
C PRO A 12 -8.40 16.73 8.61
N GLN A 13 -8.96 16.77 9.82
CA GLN A 13 -8.27 16.29 11.02
C GLN A 13 -8.06 14.77 10.97
N ARG A 14 -9.08 14.01 10.56
CA ARG A 14 -8.98 12.55 10.38
C ARG A 14 -7.93 12.18 9.33
N VAL A 15 -7.94 12.86 8.18
CA VAL A 15 -6.93 12.69 7.12
C VAL A 15 -5.52 12.94 7.67
N ARG A 16 -5.31 14.07 8.37
CA ARG A 16 -3.99 14.43 8.92
C ARG A 16 -3.50 13.42 9.97
N ILE A 17 -4.40 12.88 10.80
CA ILE A 17 -4.05 11.86 11.79
C ILE A 17 -3.63 10.56 11.09
N LEU A 18 -4.39 10.12 10.09
CA LEU A 18 -4.06 8.91 9.34
C LEU A 18 -2.70 9.04 8.65
N TYR A 19 -2.51 10.13 7.90
CA TYR A 19 -1.26 10.46 7.22
C TYR A 19 -0.04 10.43 8.17
N LYS A 20 -0.14 11.11 9.33
CA LYS A 20 0.94 11.14 10.33
C LYS A 20 1.15 9.78 11.00
N THR A 21 0.08 9.01 11.19
CA THR A 21 0.17 7.67 11.77
C THR A 21 0.95 6.74 10.85
N ILE A 22 0.64 6.74 9.55
CA ILE A 22 1.35 5.91 8.57
C ILE A 22 2.84 6.25 8.51
N LEU A 23 3.19 7.54 8.38
CA LEU A 23 4.61 7.96 8.38
C LEU A 23 5.34 7.64 9.68
N ARG A 24 4.63 7.54 10.82
CA ARG A 24 5.22 7.10 12.07
C ARG A 24 5.46 5.59 12.07
N LEU A 25 4.52 4.81 11.56
CA LEU A 25 4.64 3.35 11.43
C LEU A 25 5.81 2.99 10.50
N HIS A 26 5.99 3.72 9.40
CA HIS A 26 7.09 3.51 8.46
C HIS A 26 8.49 3.60 9.10
N ARG A 27 8.64 4.31 10.21
CA ARG A 27 9.91 4.37 10.96
C ARG A 27 10.34 3.01 11.53
N GLY A 28 9.40 2.08 11.65
CA GLY A 28 9.66 0.71 12.07
C GLY A 28 10.02 -0.24 10.92
N LEU A 29 9.93 0.22 9.66
CA LEU A 29 10.28 -0.59 8.49
C LEU A 29 11.79 -0.54 8.20
N PRO A 30 12.33 -1.52 7.46
CA PRO A 30 13.65 -1.43 6.82
C PRO A 30 13.81 -0.13 6.02
N GLU A 31 15.03 0.36 5.93
CA GLU A 31 15.33 1.70 5.37
C GLU A 31 14.82 1.84 3.94
N GLU A 32 15.05 0.84 3.10
CA GLU A 32 14.65 0.84 1.69
C GLU A 32 13.12 0.87 1.54
N LEU A 33 12.41 0.09 2.37
CA LEU A 33 10.94 0.05 2.38
C LEU A 33 10.35 1.33 2.94
N ARG A 34 10.98 1.92 3.95
CA ARG A 34 10.57 3.22 4.52
C ARG A 34 10.69 4.31 3.47
N ASP A 35 11.81 4.39 2.77
CA ASP A 35 12.08 5.47 1.81
C ASP A 35 11.13 5.40 0.60
N LEU A 36 10.91 4.19 0.08
CA LEU A 36 9.91 3.93 -0.96
C LEU A 36 8.49 4.28 -0.47
N GLY A 37 8.12 3.76 0.70
CA GLY A 37 6.79 3.94 1.28
C GLY A 37 6.47 5.40 1.60
N ASP A 38 7.39 6.14 2.21
CA ASP A 38 7.19 7.55 2.56
C ASP A 38 6.96 8.43 1.33
N LYS A 39 7.70 8.17 0.25
CA LYS A 39 7.50 8.86 -1.02
C LYS A 39 6.11 8.54 -1.59
N TYR A 40 5.75 7.26 -1.62
CA TYR A 40 4.45 6.81 -2.13
C TYR A 40 3.27 7.42 -1.34
N VAL A 41 3.31 7.39 0.00
CA VAL A 41 2.25 7.98 0.85
C VAL A 41 2.10 9.47 0.59
N LYS A 42 3.21 10.21 0.49
CA LYS A 42 3.18 11.65 0.21
C LYS A 42 2.51 11.93 -1.13
N ASP A 43 2.85 11.16 -2.15
CA ASP A 43 2.33 11.34 -3.49
C ASP A 43 0.84 10.97 -3.57
N GLU A 44 0.44 9.85 -2.99
CA GLU A 44 -0.96 9.40 -3.03
C GLU A 44 -1.91 10.32 -2.27
N PHE A 45 -1.54 10.75 -1.05
CA PHE A 45 -2.35 11.74 -0.32
C PHE A 45 -2.43 13.08 -1.05
N ARG A 46 -1.38 13.47 -1.78
CA ARG A 46 -1.40 14.68 -2.61
C ARG A 46 -2.33 14.52 -3.81
N ARG A 47 -2.29 13.38 -4.50
CA ARG A 47 -3.17 13.08 -5.64
C ARG A 47 -4.65 13.07 -5.23
N HIS A 48 -4.95 12.68 -4.00
CA HIS A 48 -6.31 12.62 -3.47
C HIS A 48 -6.82 13.93 -2.83
N LEU A 49 -6.09 15.05 -2.92
CA LEU A 49 -6.54 16.34 -2.34
C LEU A 49 -7.84 16.88 -2.94
N LYS A 50 -8.17 16.50 -4.19
CA LYS A 50 -9.34 16.99 -4.93
C LYS A 50 -10.30 15.86 -5.35
N CYS A 51 -10.24 14.71 -4.69
CA CYS A 51 -11.13 13.60 -4.99
C CYS A 51 -12.57 13.90 -4.53
N THR A 52 -13.52 13.15 -5.09
CA THR A 52 -14.92 13.22 -4.70
C THR A 52 -15.11 12.68 -3.27
N PRO A 53 -16.21 13.03 -2.57
CA PRO A 53 -16.46 12.51 -1.22
C PRO A 53 -16.50 10.98 -1.14
N MET A 54 -17.00 10.31 -2.17
CA MET A 54 -17.05 8.84 -2.25
C MET A 54 -15.64 8.25 -2.33
N GLU A 55 -14.80 8.78 -3.24
CA GLU A 55 -13.41 8.38 -3.37
C GLU A 55 -12.63 8.66 -2.09
N ALA A 56 -12.87 9.81 -1.44
CA ALA A 56 -12.24 10.16 -0.17
C ALA A 56 -12.60 9.15 0.93
N GLN A 57 -13.85 8.69 0.98
CA GLN A 57 -14.28 7.68 1.96
C GLN A 57 -13.62 6.33 1.71
N LEU A 58 -13.58 5.88 0.45
CA LEU A 58 -12.92 4.63 0.07
C LEU A 58 -11.42 4.72 0.38
N PHE A 59 -10.76 5.80 -0.05
CA PHE A 59 -9.36 6.08 0.21
C PHE A 59 -9.05 6.01 1.71
N MET A 60 -9.79 6.75 2.54
CA MET A 60 -9.58 6.75 3.98
C MET A 60 -9.78 5.36 4.62
N THR A 61 -10.69 4.55 4.07
CA THR A 61 -10.94 3.19 4.54
C THR A 61 -9.76 2.27 4.22
N GLU A 62 -9.31 2.25 2.97
CA GLU A 62 -8.19 1.40 2.55
C GLU A 62 -6.87 1.80 3.20
N TRP A 63 -6.59 3.09 3.34
CA TRP A 63 -5.38 3.56 4.01
C TRP A 63 -5.40 3.33 5.54
N ALA A 64 -6.59 3.31 6.16
CA ALA A 64 -6.74 2.88 7.55
C ALA A 64 -6.48 1.37 7.70
N LYS A 65 -6.97 0.54 6.78
CA LYS A 65 -6.66 -0.90 6.74
C LYS A 65 -5.16 -1.14 6.58
N TYR A 66 -4.51 -0.43 5.65
CA TYR A 66 -3.06 -0.47 5.48
C TYR A 66 -2.30 -0.15 6.77
N ALA A 67 -2.68 0.92 7.47
CA ALA A 67 -2.06 1.27 8.75
C ALA A 67 -2.24 0.17 9.81
N VAL A 68 -3.40 -0.50 9.84
CA VAL A 68 -3.64 -1.66 10.71
C VAL A 68 -2.74 -2.84 10.33
N THR A 69 -2.60 -3.15 9.04
CA THR A 69 -1.72 -4.22 8.55
C THR A 69 -0.27 -3.97 8.96
N ILE A 70 0.27 -2.77 8.70
CA ILE A 70 1.63 -2.42 9.14
C ILE A 70 1.77 -2.49 10.66
N THR A 71 0.77 -2.02 11.41
CA THR A 71 0.79 -2.11 12.88
C THR A 71 0.86 -3.55 13.37
N LYS A 72 0.22 -4.52 12.70
CA LYS A 72 0.28 -5.94 13.07
C LYS A 72 1.65 -6.56 12.74
N GLN A 73 2.26 -6.14 11.64
CA GLN A 73 3.56 -6.63 11.19
C GLN A 73 4.73 -6.04 12.00
N LEU A 74 4.50 -4.88 12.60
CA LEU A 74 5.39 -4.28 13.59
C LEU A 74 5.05 -4.84 14.98
N GLY A 75 6.05 -5.40 15.66
CA GLY A 75 5.89 -5.84 17.05
C GLY A 75 5.76 -4.69 18.04
N ILE A 76 5.63 -5.04 19.33
CA ILE A 76 5.47 -4.11 20.46
C ILE A 76 6.57 -3.04 20.51
N ARG A 77 7.76 -3.33 19.99
CA ARG A 77 8.91 -2.41 19.94
C ARG A 77 8.97 -1.54 18.68
N GLY A 78 7.96 -1.60 17.82
CA GLY A 78 7.94 -0.88 16.54
C GLY A 78 9.00 -1.39 15.56
N LYS A 79 9.34 -2.68 15.62
CA LYS A 79 10.24 -3.36 14.69
C LYS A 79 9.54 -4.55 14.05
N PRO A 80 9.91 -4.98 12.84
CA PRO A 80 9.26 -6.12 12.19
C PRO A 80 9.43 -7.38 13.04
N THR A 81 8.35 -8.14 13.22
CA THR A 81 8.36 -9.41 14.00
C THR A 81 8.52 -10.65 13.12
N GLY A 82 8.70 -10.48 11.81
CA GLY A 82 8.83 -11.54 10.83
C GLY A 82 8.87 -10.97 9.42
N THR A 83 8.36 -11.74 8.47
CA THR A 83 8.20 -11.29 7.08
C THR A 83 7.23 -10.10 7.01
N LEU A 84 7.61 -9.09 6.23
CA LEU A 84 6.76 -7.94 5.92
C LEU A 84 5.95 -8.24 4.66
N GLY A 85 4.71 -7.77 4.64
CA GLY A 85 3.76 -8.05 3.56
C GLY A 85 2.82 -9.22 3.88
N GLU A 86 1.83 -9.38 3.00
CA GLU A 86 0.84 -10.47 3.02
C GLU A 86 0.76 -11.03 1.60
N ASP A 87 0.40 -12.30 1.47
CA ASP A 87 0.17 -12.91 0.16
C ASP A 87 -1.00 -12.21 -0.53
N ILE A 88 -0.88 -11.98 -1.83
CA ILE A 88 -1.94 -11.37 -2.63
C ILE A 88 -3.06 -12.40 -2.80
N ASP A 89 -4.28 -12.01 -2.43
CA ASP A 89 -5.46 -12.85 -2.61
C ASP A 89 -5.71 -13.13 -4.10
N GLU A 90 -6.09 -14.36 -4.43
CA GLU A 90 -6.28 -14.82 -5.81
C GLU A 90 -7.30 -13.96 -6.56
N ARG A 91 -8.37 -13.51 -5.89
CA ARG A 91 -9.38 -12.62 -6.52
C ARG A 91 -8.82 -11.24 -6.82
N THR A 92 -7.85 -10.79 -6.03
CA THR A 92 -7.16 -9.52 -6.30
C THR A 92 -6.29 -9.63 -7.55
N VAL A 93 -5.66 -10.79 -7.76
CA VAL A 93 -4.89 -11.08 -8.98
C VAL A 93 -5.82 -11.11 -10.20
N GLU A 94 -6.99 -11.73 -10.10
CA GLU A 94 -8.00 -11.75 -11.18
C GLU A 94 -8.53 -10.36 -11.55
N MET A 95 -8.45 -9.38 -10.64
CA MET A 95 -8.86 -8.00 -10.90
C MET A 95 -7.79 -7.14 -11.59
N LEU A 96 -6.56 -7.65 -11.73
CA LEU A 96 -5.49 -6.94 -12.43
C LEU A 96 -5.78 -6.90 -13.93
N LYS A 97 -5.48 -5.77 -14.55
CA LYS A 97 -5.41 -5.69 -16.01
C LYS A 97 -4.19 -6.49 -16.51
N ASP A 98 -4.24 -6.91 -17.77
CA ASP A 98 -3.17 -7.71 -18.39
C ASP A 98 -1.79 -7.06 -18.24
N ASP A 99 -1.69 -5.74 -18.44
CA ASP A 99 -0.45 -4.99 -18.29
C ASP A 99 0.05 -4.93 -16.83
N GLN A 100 -0.87 -4.87 -15.87
CA GLN A 100 -0.52 -4.89 -14.44
C GLN A 100 -0.08 -6.28 -13.98
N ALA A 101 -0.69 -7.34 -14.52
CA ALA A 101 -0.30 -8.72 -14.25
C ALA A 101 1.12 -9.01 -14.77
N VAL A 102 1.45 -8.53 -15.98
CA VAL A 102 2.80 -8.63 -16.55
C VAL A 102 3.82 -7.90 -15.67
N GLN A 103 3.54 -6.64 -15.29
CA GLN A 103 4.44 -5.87 -14.42
C GLN A 103 4.68 -6.55 -13.07
N LEU A 104 3.62 -7.14 -12.48
CA LEU A 104 3.75 -7.88 -11.22
C LEU A 104 4.61 -9.13 -11.39
N TYR A 105 4.50 -9.82 -12.53
CA TYR A 105 5.32 -10.99 -12.85
C TYR A 105 6.79 -10.61 -13.09
N GLU A 106 7.06 -9.56 -13.86
CA GLU A 106 8.41 -9.02 -14.07
C GLU A 106 9.06 -8.61 -12.75
N LEU A 107 8.30 -7.96 -11.87
CA LEU A 107 8.76 -7.61 -10.53
C LEU A 107 9.12 -8.86 -9.70
N MET A 108 8.33 -9.93 -9.79
CA MET A 108 8.61 -11.20 -9.10
C MET A 108 9.90 -11.84 -9.60
N LEU A 109 10.14 -11.85 -10.91
CA LEU A 109 11.36 -12.39 -11.52
C LEU A 109 12.59 -11.60 -11.08
N ALA A 110 12.53 -10.27 -11.17
CA ALA A 110 13.59 -9.38 -10.73
C ALA A 110 13.91 -9.56 -9.23
N ALA A 111 12.89 -9.67 -8.39
CA ALA A 111 13.07 -9.89 -6.95
C ALA A 111 13.70 -11.26 -6.61
N LYS A 112 13.50 -12.28 -7.46
CA LYS A 112 14.12 -13.60 -7.33
C LYS A 112 15.51 -13.69 -7.97
N GLY A 113 15.98 -12.62 -8.61
CA GLY A 113 17.24 -12.63 -9.36
C GLY A 113 17.19 -13.56 -10.57
N LEU A 114 16.01 -13.77 -11.13
CA LEU A 114 15.83 -14.54 -12.36
C LEU A 114 15.87 -13.56 -13.53
N ASP A 115 16.83 -13.73 -14.43
CA ASP A 115 16.81 -13.08 -15.74
C ASP A 115 15.67 -13.73 -16.55
N GLY A 116 14.46 -13.21 -16.39
CA GLY A 116 13.34 -13.63 -17.22
C GLY A 116 13.53 -13.14 -18.65
N ASP A 117 13.22 -13.99 -19.63
CA ASP A 117 12.98 -13.50 -20.98
C ASP A 117 11.94 -12.38 -20.92
N VAL A 118 12.25 -11.23 -21.53
CA VAL A 118 11.33 -10.09 -21.57
C VAL A 118 10.05 -10.55 -22.27
N ILE A 119 8.95 -10.69 -21.51
CA ILE A 119 7.65 -11.03 -22.09
C ILE A 119 7.18 -9.81 -22.88
N THR A 120 7.21 -9.93 -24.19
CA THR A 120 6.79 -8.87 -25.09
C THR A 120 5.27 -8.91 -25.27
N LYS A 121 4.68 -7.82 -25.77
CA LYS A 121 3.24 -7.79 -26.11
C LYS A 121 2.84 -8.92 -27.06
N GLU A 122 3.78 -9.44 -27.85
CA GLU A 122 3.58 -10.51 -28.82
C GLU A 122 3.26 -11.85 -28.16
N ASP A 123 3.79 -12.10 -26.95
CA ASP A 123 3.56 -13.31 -26.16
C ASP A 123 2.14 -13.37 -25.57
N ILE A 124 1.50 -12.22 -25.38
CA ILE A 124 0.14 -12.08 -24.83
C ILE A 124 -0.92 -12.19 -25.94
N THR A 125 -0.57 -11.79 -27.17
CA THR A 125 -1.51 -11.72 -28.30
C THR A 125 -1.71 -13.04 -29.07
N ASN A 126 -0.94 -14.09 -28.79
CA ASN A 126 -1.16 -15.41 -29.37
C ASN A 126 -2.11 -16.24 -28.50
N LYS A 127 -3.40 -15.93 -28.57
CA LYS A 127 -4.47 -16.85 -28.14
C LYS A 127 -5.69 -16.73 -29.04
#